data_AF-A0A962C3K0-F1
#
_entry.id   AF-A0A962C3K0-F1
#
_cell.length_a   1.000
_cell.length_b   1.000
_cell.length_c   1.000
_cell.angle_alpha   90.00
_cell.angle_beta   90.00
_cell.angle_gamma   90.00
#
_symmetry.space_group_name_H-M   'P 1'
#
loop_
_entity.id
_entity.type
_entity.pdbx_description
1 polymer ?
#
loop_
_entity_poly.entity_id
_entity_poly.type
_entity_poly.pdbx_seq_one_letter_code
_entity_poly.pdbx_strand_id
1 'polypeptide(L)'
;KQRLIIRDSDGSEHEELIPKWRQVIVFEGEHVEKGETVVDGEPNPHDILRLLGVEPLAVYLTKEIQDVYRLQGVRINDKHIEAIIRQMLRKVEI
;
A
#
# COMPACT_ATOMS: atom_id res chain seq x y z
N LYS A 1 0.93 18.44 10.48
CA LYS A 1 0.18 17.25 10.03
C LYS A 1 -1.27 17.69 9.80
N GLN A 2 -1.92 17.18 8.76
CA GLN A 2 -3.35 17.29 8.51
C GLN A 2 -4.00 16.01 9.05
N ARG A 3 -5.19 16.10 9.63
CA ARG A 3 -5.92 14.95 10.16
C ARG A 3 -6.96 14.54 9.11
N LEU A 4 -6.92 13.29 8.67
CA LEU A 4 -7.98 12.68 7.86
C LEU A 4 -8.78 11.77 8.78
N ILE A 5 -10.10 11.88 8.71
CA ILE A 5 -11.03 11.05 9.47
C ILE A 5 -11.94 10.38 8.45
N ILE A 6 -11.91 9.05 8.42
CA ILE A 6 -12.82 8.22 7.62
C ILE A 6 -13.83 7.61 8.58
N ARG A 7 -15.11 7.79 8.29
CA ARG A 7 -16.21 7.22 9.07
C ARG A 7 -16.83 6.08 8.29
N ASP A 8 -16.88 4.90 8.89
CA ASP A 8 -17.60 3.78 8.32
C ASP A 8 -19.12 3.93 8.54
N SER A 9 -19.91 3.17 7.77
CA SER A 9 -21.36 3.07 7.94
C SER A 9 -21.78 2.63 9.35
N ASP A 10 -20.90 1.90 10.03
CA ASP A 10 -21.15 1.28 11.32
C ASP A 10 -20.79 2.21 12.50
N GLY A 11 -20.29 3.42 12.20
CA GLY A 11 -19.94 4.45 13.18
C GLY A 11 -18.51 4.37 13.72
N SER A 12 -17.67 3.45 13.22
CA SER A 12 -16.23 3.45 13.50
C SER A 12 -15.54 4.63 12.81
N GLU A 13 -14.65 5.29 13.54
CA GLU A 13 -13.81 6.37 13.01
C GLU A 13 -12.36 5.90 12.89
N HIS A 14 -11.83 6.00 11.67
CA HIS A 14 -10.43 5.76 11.36
C HIS A 14 -9.73 7.10 11.17
N GLU A 15 -8.75 7.38 12.04
CA GLU A 15 -8.01 8.63 12.00
C GLU A 15 -6.57 8.42 11.58
N GLU A 16 -6.11 9.23 10.64
CA GLU A 16 -4.72 9.20 10.20
C GLU A 16 -4.13 10.61 10.06
N LEU A 17 -2.87 10.75 10.48
CA LEU A 17 -2.13 12.01 10.42
C LEU A 17 -1.29 12.08 9.15
N ILE A 18 -1.77 12.83 8.16
CA ILE A 18 -1.09 13.03 6.89
C ILE A 18 -0.07 14.18 7.04
N PRO A 19 1.17 14.03 6.55
CA PRO A 19 2.10 15.15 6.48
C PRO A 19 1.57 16.29 5.61
N LYS A 20 1.78 17.55 6.01
CA LYS A 20 1.22 18.72 5.28
C LYS A 20 1.76 18.90 3.85
N TRP A 21 2.86 18.23 3.52
CA TRP A 21 3.48 18.29 2.19
C TRP A 21 2.90 17.27 1.20
N ARG A 22 2.09 16.31 1.67
CA ARG A 22 1.35 15.40 0.79
C ARG A 22 0.00 15.99 0.45
N GLN A 23 -0.39 15.88 -0.81
CA GLN A 23 -1.68 16.36 -1.30
C GLN A 23 -2.74 15.28 -1.08
N VAL A 24 -3.85 15.65 -0.44
CA VAL A 24 -5.05 14.81 -0.34
C VAL A 24 -5.82 14.94 -1.65
N ILE A 25 -6.16 13.82 -2.28
CA ILE A 25 -6.81 13.80 -3.60
C ILE A 25 -8.33 13.62 -3.53
N VAL A 26 -8.86 13.35 -2.33
CA VAL A 26 -10.29 13.20 -2.07
C VAL A 26 -10.91 14.47 -1.49
N PHE A 27 -12.21 14.63 -1.73
CA PHE A 27 -12.99 15.77 -1.24
C PHE A 27 -13.64 15.48 0.12
N GLU A 28 -13.95 16.55 0.86
CA GLU A 28 -14.70 16.41 2.11
C GLU A 28 -16.12 15.90 1.82
N GLY A 29 -16.50 14.80 2.46
CA GLY A 29 -17.80 14.14 2.26
C GLY A 29 -17.84 13.16 1.09
N GLU A 30 -16.72 12.93 0.39
CA GLU A 30 -16.60 11.88 -0.61
C GLU A 30 -16.67 10.49 0.03
N HIS A 31 -17.34 9.56 -0.65
CA HIS A 31 -17.37 8.16 -0.23
C HIS A 31 -16.18 7.44 -0.87
N VAL A 32 -15.39 6.76 -0.04
CA VAL A 32 -14.19 6.04 -0.46
C VAL A 32 -14.28 4.58 -0.02
N GLU A 33 -13.77 3.68 -0.85
CA GLU A 33 -13.72 2.26 -0.52
C GLU A 33 -12.42 1.89 0.22
N LYS A 34 -12.46 0.81 1.01
CA LYS A 34 -11.28 0.33 1.72
C LYS A 34 -10.19 -0.06 0.72
N GLY A 35 -9.02 0.57 0.86
CA GLY A 35 -7.87 0.34 -0.02
C GLY A 35 -7.77 1.32 -1.19
N GLU A 36 -8.69 2.26 -1.30
CA GLU A 36 -8.61 3.37 -2.23
C GLU A 36 -7.50 4.37 -1.81
N THR A 37 -6.84 4.96 -2.80
CA THR A 37 -5.78 5.93 -2.56
C THR A 37 -6.40 7.29 -2.26
N VAL A 38 -6.17 7.79 -1.05
CA VAL A 38 -6.72 9.07 -0.58
C VAL A 38 -5.70 10.21 -0.56
N VAL A 39 -4.40 9.87 -0.69
CA VAL A 39 -3.28 10.81 -0.68
C VAL A 39 -2.35 10.49 -1.84
N ASP A 40 -1.82 11.51 -2.48
CA ASP A 40 -0.81 11.38 -3.53
C ASP A 40 0.54 10.87 -3.00
N GLY A 41 1.26 10.13 -3.84
CA GLY A 41 2.58 9.55 -3.57
C GLY A 41 2.62 8.03 -3.59
N GLU A 42 3.81 7.47 -3.33
CA GLU A 42 4.04 6.03 -3.40
C GLU A 42 3.27 5.27 -2.30
N PRO A 43 2.62 4.15 -2.66
CA PRO A 43 1.87 3.37 -1.69
C PRO A 43 2.83 2.66 -0.73
N ASN A 44 2.46 2.69 0.55
CA ASN A 44 3.23 2.06 1.61
C ASN A 44 2.96 0.54 1.64
N PRO A 45 3.99 -0.32 1.58
CA PRO A 45 3.85 -1.78 1.66
C PRO A 45 3.03 -2.26 2.88
N HIS A 46 3.17 -1.59 4.03
CA HIS A 46 2.43 -1.96 5.24
C HIS A 46 0.94 -1.65 5.12
N ASP A 47 0.58 -0.55 4.46
CA ASP A 47 -0.81 -0.18 4.23
C ASP A 47 -1.45 -1.06 3.17
N ILE A 48 -0.73 -1.41 2.11
CA ILE A 48 -1.17 -2.41 1.12
C ILE A 48 -1.48 -3.74 1.83
N LEU A 49 -0.58 -4.22 2.72
CA LEU A 49 -0.80 -5.48 3.45
C LEU A 49 -2.06 -5.42 4.33
N ARG A 50 -2.23 -4.33 5.08
CA ARG A 50 -3.32 -4.16 6.05
C ARG A 50 -4.69 -3.97 5.36
N LEU A 51 -4.71 -3.26 4.22
CA LEU A 51 -5.94 -2.86 3.55
C LEU A 51 -6.34 -3.83 2.43
N LEU A 52 -5.38 -4.26 1.61
CA LEU A 52 -5.60 -5.05 0.39
C LEU A 52 -5.19 -6.51 0.54
N GLY A 53 -4.24 -6.82 1.44
CA GLY A 53 -3.83 -8.19 1.76
C GLY A 53 -2.51 -8.62 1.10
N VAL A 54 -2.26 -9.94 1.12
CA VAL A 54 -0.97 -10.54 0.75
C VAL A 54 -0.77 -10.57 -0.77
N GLU A 55 -1.77 -10.97 -1.56
CA GLU A 55 -1.61 -11.03 -3.01
C GLU A 55 -1.32 -9.66 -3.64
N PRO A 56 -2.05 -8.58 -3.31
CA PRO A 56 -1.77 -7.26 -3.87
C PRO A 56 -0.38 -6.74 -3.49
N LEU A 57 0.06 -6.99 -2.26
CA LEU A 57 1.41 -6.64 -1.83
C LEU A 57 2.48 -7.41 -2.62
N ALA A 58 2.30 -8.71 -2.83
CA ALA A 58 3.27 -9.54 -3.53
C ALA A 58 3.42 -9.08 -5.00
N VAL A 59 2.30 -8.77 -5.66
CA VAL A 59 2.30 -8.23 -7.03
C VAL A 59 3.01 -6.88 -7.08
N TYR A 60 2.69 -5.98 -6.15
CA TYR A 60 3.32 -4.66 -6.05
C TYR A 60 4.83 -4.77 -5.89
N LEU A 61 5.30 -5.50 -4.87
CA LEU A 61 6.73 -5.67 -4.60
C LEU A 61 7.47 -6.34 -5.77
N THR A 62 6.86 -7.35 -6.39
CA THR A 62 7.47 -8.04 -7.53
C THR A 62 7.67 -7.07 -8.69
N LYS A 63 6.65 -6.26 -9.01
CA LYS A 63 6.72 -5.27 -10.08
C LYS A 63 7.80 -4.21 -9.82
N GLU A 64 7.78 -3.58 -8.64
CA GLU A 64 8.74 -2.53 -8.28
C GLU A 64 10.19 -3.03 -8.33
N ILE A 65 10.46 -4.23 -7.80
CA ILE A 65 11.79 -4.83 -7.85
C ILE A 65 12.17 -5.17 -9.30
N GLN A 66 11.26 -5.75 -10.07
CA GLN A 66 11.52 -6.12 -11.46
C GLN A 66 11.86 -4.90 -12.33
N ASP A 67 11.19 -3.76 -12.11
CA ASP A 67 11.41 -2.54 -12.87
C ASP A 67 12.82 -1.95 -12.60
N VAL A 68 13.36 -2.08 -11.38
CA VAL A 68 14.76 -1.72 -11.07
C VAL A 68 15.76 -2.62 -11.82
N TYR A 69 15.55 -3.95 -11.81
CA TYR A 69 16.43 -4.88 -12.53
C TYR A 69 16.37 -4.67 -14.05
N ARG A 70 15.17 -4.42 -14.59
CA ARG A 70 14.96 -4.08 -16.01
C ARG A 70 15.69 -2.80 -16.38
N LEU A 71 15.64 -1.76 -15.53
CA LEU A 71 16.33 -0.49 -15.76
C LEU A 71 17.86 -0.68 -15.87
N GLN A 72 18.41 -1.63 -15.11
CA GLN A 72 19.84 -1.98 -15.16
C GLN A 72 20.20 -2.97 -16.28
N GLY A 73 19.21 -3.39 -17.10
CA GLY A 73 19.40 -4.36 -18.18
C GLY A 73 19.59 -5.80 -17.70
N VAL A 74 19.34 -6.09 -16.42
CA VAL A 74 19.50 -7.41 -15.83
C VAL A 74 18.18 -8.17 -15.91
N ARG A 75 18.22 -9.39 -16.44
CA ARG A 75 17.05 -10.28 -16.51
C ARG A 75 17.04 -11.19 -15.30
N ILE A 76 15.98 -11.11 -14.50
CA ILE A 76 15.70 -12.01 -13.38
C ILE A 76 14.29 -12.58 -13.54
N ASN A 77 14.10 -13.83 -13.11
CA ASN A 77 12.80 -14.50 -13.13
C ASN A 77 12.05 -14.21 -11.83
N ASP A 78 10.80 -13.80 -11.95
CA ASP A 78 9.88 -13.44 -10.87
C ASP A 78 9.85 -14.48 -9.73
N LYS A 79 9.99 -15.78 -10.05
CA LYS A 79 10.03 -16.86 -9.04
C LYS A 79 11.05 -16.64 -7.93
N HIS A 80 12.18 -15.98 -8.23
CA HIS A 80 13.22 -15.69 -7.26
C HIS A 80 12.80 -14.55 -6.32
N ILE A 81 12.15 -13.53 -6.87
CA ILE A 81 11.63 -12.40 -6.10
C ILE A 81 10.48 -12.87 -5.20
N GLU A 82 9.54 -13.62 -5.77
CA GLU A 82 8.43 -14.22 -5.02
C GLU A 82 8.91 -15.14 -3.90
N ALA A 83 9.99 -15.89 -4.14
CA ALA A 83 10.57 -16.75 -3.11
C ALA A 83 11.09 -15.94 -1.92
N ILE A 84 11.61 -14.73 -2.13
CA ILE A 84 12.04 -13.81 -1.07
C ILE A 84 10.83 -13.16 -0.40
N ILE A 85 9.84 -12.68 -1.16
CA ILE A 85 8.63 -12.07 -0.60
C ILE A 85 7.90 -13.04 0.34
N ARG A 86 7.84 -14.33 -0.03
CA ARG A 86 7.30 -15.38 0.84
C ARG A 86 8.04 -15.49 2.19
N GLN A 87 9.33 -15.19 2.23
CA GLN A 87 10.11 -15.17 3.48
C GLN A 87 9.80 -13.94 4.33
N MET A 88 9.54 -12.81 3.70
CA MET A 88 9.21 -11.55 4.39
C MET A 88 7.87 -11.66 5.13
N LEU A 89 6.90 -12.39 4.58
CA LEU A 89 5.53 -12.51 5.10
C LEU A 89 5.32 -13.69 6.07
N ARG A 90 6.38 -14.16 6.73
CA ARG A 90 6.32 -15.35 7.62
C ARG A 90 5.75 -15.10 9.01
N LYS A 91 5.67 -13.84 9.44
CA LYS A 91 5.22 -13.48 10.79
C LYS A 91 3.79 -12.95 10.76
N VAL A 92 2.99 -13.41 11.70
CA VAL A 92 1.59 -13.00 11.89
C VAL A 92 1.40 -12.61 13.36
N GLU A 93 0.68 -11.52 13.60
CA GLU A 93 0.24 -11.09 14.93
C GLU A 93 -1.16 -11.65 15.18
N ILE A 94 -1.37 -12.27 16.34
CA ILE A 94 -2.63 -12.92 16.76
C ILE A 94 -3.35 -12.01 17.75
#